data_AF-A0A969ZRB2-F1
#
_entry.id   AF-A0A969ZRB2-F1
#
_cell.length_a   1.000
_cell.length_b   1.000
_cell.length_c   1.000
_cell.angle_alpha   90.00
_cell.angle_beta   90.00
_cell.angle_gamma   90.00
#
_symmetry.space_group_name_H-M   'P 1'
#
loop_
_entity.id
_entity.type
_entity.pdbx_description
1 polymer ?
#
loop_
_entity_poly.entity_id
_entity_poly.type
_entity_poly.pdbx_seq_one_letter_code
_entity_poly.pdbx_strand_id
1 'polypeptide(L)'
;MKNVRERLEYLKRYKMTIEVKEELDRALETMTDEELEDFSKEFRKHRHTTKDRKEIEWYPTIDRERCVSCKLCYDFCPKSVYSFMDEMVKVTNPYECVLMCSHCTTLCPECAISFPKDEDFIDYIEYR
;
A
#
# COMPACT_ATOMS: atom_id res chain seq x y z
N MET A 1 7.92 12.05 6.85
CA MET A 1 6.57 11.49 6.65
C MET A 1 5.84 12.47 5.76
N LYS A 2 5.25 12.04 4.63
CA LYS A 2 4.53 12.97 3.76
C LYS A 2 3.26 13.46 4.46
N ASN A 3 2.96 14.75 4.38
CA ASN A 3 1.72 15.30 4.94
C ASN A 3 0.49 14.83 4.12
N VAL A 4 -0.74 15.05 4.61
CA VAL A 4 -1.96 14.58 3.95
C VAL A 4 -2.10 15.08 2.51
N ARG A 5 -1.76 16.35 2.27
CA ARG A 5 -1.80 17.00 0.96
C ARG A 5 -0.84 16.35 -0.03
N GLU A 6 0.41 16.14 0.37
CA GLU A 6 1.40 15.43 -0.44
C GLU A 6 0.98 13.98 -0.75
N ARG A 7 0.33 13.29 0.20
CA ARG A 7 -0.19 11.94 -0.02
C ARG A 7 -1.31 11.92 -1.05
N LEU A 8 -2.22 12.89 -0.99
CA LEU A 8 -3.35 13.03 -1.92
C LEU A 8 -2.90 13.49 -3.31
N GLU A 9 -2.00 14.47 -3.40
CA GLU A 9 -1.36 14.88 -4.66
C GLU A 9 -0.65 13.72 -5.35
N TYR A 10 0.03 12.87 -4.58
CA TYR A 10 0.70 11.69 -5.11
C TYR A 10 -0.26 10.69 -5.78
N LEU A 11 -1.56 10.70 -5.43
CA LEU A 11 -2.54 9.83 -6.07
C LEU A 11 -2.76 10.18 -7.54
N LYS A 12 -2.50 11.42 -7.96
CA LYS A 12 -2.65 11.88 -9.35
C LYS A 12 -1.75 11.15 -10.36
N ARG A 13 -0.79 10.34 -9.87
CA ARG A 13 -0.01 9.42 -10.70
C ARG A 13 -0.82 8.23 -11.25
N TYR A 14 -1.92 7.88 -10.57
CA TYR A 14 -2.78 6.78 -11.00
C TYR A 14 -3.84 7.29 -11.97
N LYS A 15 -4.36 6.37 -12.80
CA LYS A 15 -5.48 6.66 -13.68
C LYS A 15 -6.71 7.04 -12.85
N MET A 16 -7.41 8.10 -13.24
CA MET A 16 -8.64 8.55 -12.59
C MET A 16 -9.74 8.83 -13.62
N THR A 17 -11.00 8.65 -13.26
CA THR A 17 -12.12 9.28 -14.00
C THR A 17 -12.06 10.80 -13.86
N ILE A 18 -12.72 11.51 -14.77
CA ILE A 18 -12.72 12.98 -14.74
C ILE A 18 -13.37 13.47 -13.45
N GLU A 19 -14.50 12.86 -13.07
CA GLU A 19 -15.30 13.22 -11.90
C GLU A 19 -14.50 13.08 -10.60
N VAL A 20 -13.80 11.96 -10.43
CA VAL A 20 -12.99 11.69 -9.22
C VAL A 20 -11.75 12.58 -9.17
N LYS A 21 -11.15 12.88 -10.33
CA LYS A 21 -10.01 13.81 -10.38
C LYS A 21 -10.42 15.22 -9.98
N GLU A 22 -11.53 15.72 -10.51
CA GLU A 22 -12.04 17.05 -10.15
C GLU A 22 -12.45 17.13 -8.68
N GLU A 23 -13.01 16.06 -8.11
CA GLU A 23 -13.28 15.96 -6.68
C GLU A 23 -12.00 16.12 -5.85
N LEU A 24 -10.94 15.38 -6.21
CA LEU A 24 -9.63 15.47 -5.55
C LEU A 24 -9.02 16.87 -5.66
N ASP A 25 -9.05 17.46 -6.86
CA ASP A 25 -8.49 18.79 -7.12
C ASP A 25 -9.23 19.85 -6.29
N ARG A 26 -10.58 19.84 -6.29
CA ARG A 26 -11.38 20.76 -5.47
C ARG A 26 -11.10 20.61 -3.97
N ALA A 27 -11.00 19.38 -3.48
CA ALA A 27 -10.70 19.12 -2.07
C ALA A 27 -9.33 19.70 -1.70
N LEU A 28 -8.30 19.44 -2.53
CA LEU A 28 -6.96 19.98 -2.32
C LEU A 28 -6.95 21.52 -2.36
N GLU A 29 -7.72 22.18 -3.22
CA GLU A 29 -7.73 23.64 -3.29
C GLU A 29 -8.47 24.31 -2.12
N THR A 30 -9.54 23.68 -1.61
CA THR A 30 -10.50 24.35 -0.73
C THR A 30 -10.45 23.89 0.73
N MET A 31 -9.95 22.69 1.01
CA MET A 31 -9.98 22.10 2.36
C MET A 31 -8.69 22.34 3.14
N THR A 32 -8.86 22.45 4.45
CA THR A 32 -7.78 22.42 5.43
C THR A 32 -7.17 21.02 5.58
N ASP A 33 -5.99 20.91 6.17
CA ASP A 33 -5.34 19.60 6.35
C ASP A 33 -6.13 18.66 7.28
N GLU A 34 -6.90 19.19 8.25
CA GLU A 34 -7.77 18.39 9.11
C GLU A 34 -8.93 17.78 8.31
N GLU A 35 -9.63 18.60 7.52
CA GLU A 35 -10.69 18.14 6.62
C GLU A 35 -10.17 17.15 5.57
N LEU A 36 -8.94 17.35 5.06
CA LEU A 36 -8.31 16.45 4.11
C LEU A 36 -8.03 15.06 4.70
N GLU A 37 -7.80 14.92 6.01
CA GLU A 37 -7.63 13.60 6.62
C GLU A 37 -8.93 12.79 6.58
N ASP A 38 -10.07 13.44 6.80
CA ASP A 38 -11.38 12.81 6.69
C ASP A 38 -11.76 12.54 5.23
N PHE A 39 -11.55 13.52 4.35
CA PHE A 39 -11.69 13.33 2.90
C PHE A 39 -10.84 12.16 2.40
N SER A 40 -9.58 12.04 2.83
CA SER A 40 -8.68 10.95 2.44
C SER A 40 -9.21 9.57 2.79
N LYS A 41 -9.94 9.43 3.91
CA LYS A 41 -10.57 8.14 4.29
C LYS A 41 -11.69 7.77 3.33
N GLU A 42 -12.52 8.74 2.96
CA GLU A 42 -13.63 8.54 2.03
C GLU A 42 -13.13 8.33 0.59
N PHE A 43 -12.17 9.16 0.15
CA PHE A 43 -11.59 9.13 -1.19
C PHE A 43 -10.92 7.78 -1.51
N ARG A 44 -10.41 7.07 -0.51
CA ARG A 44 -9.87 5.70 -0.68
C ARG A 44 -10.91 4.71 -1.22
N LYS A 45 -12.20 4.98 -1.10
CA LYS A 45 -13.27 4.11 -1.63
C LYS A 45 -13.31 4.10 -3.16
N HIS A 46 -12.82 5.15 -3.81
CA HIS A 46 -12.66 5.18 -5.27
C HIS A 46 -11.55 4.26 -5.78
N ARG A 47 -10.71 3.73 -4.90
CA ARG A 47 -9.55 2.94 -5.31
C ARG A 47 -9.98 1.53 -5.73
N HIS A 48 -9.74 1.23 -7.00
CA HIS A 48 -9.99 -0.09 -7.59
C HIS A 48 -8.72 -0.68 -8.21
N THR A 49 -8.69 -2.01 -8.34
CA THR A 49 -7.69 -2.71 -9.15
C THR A 49 -8.22 -2.93 -10.56
N THR A 50 -7.35 -2.82 -11.57
CA THR A 50 -7.74 -3.04 -12.98
C THR A 50 -7.75 -4.52 -13.39
N LYS A 51 -7.19 -5.39 -12.54
CA LYS A 51 -7.18 -6.85 -12.68
C LYS A 51 -7.62 -7.51 -11.38
N ASP A 52 -7.90 -8.81 -11.43
CA ASP A 52 -8.12 -9.58 -10.21
C ASP A 52 -6.87 -9.58 -9.35
N ARG A 53 -7.06 -9.56 -8.03
CA ARG A 53 -5.94 -9.46 -7.09
C ARG A 53 -4.92 -10.58 -7.28
N LYS A 54 -5.35 -11.78 -7.66
CA LYS A 54 -4.51 -12.97 -7.90
C LYS A 54 -3.64 -12.89 -9.14
N GLU A 55 -3.90 -11.94 -10.03
CA GLU A 55 -3.10 -11.69 -11.25
C GLU A 55 -2.02 -10.63 -11.03
N ILE A 56 -1.97 -10.01 -9.85
CA ILE A 56 -1.06 -8.90 -9.54
C ILE A 56 -0.01 -9.39 -8.54
N GLU A 57 1.22 -9.58 -8.99
CA GLU A 57 2.32 -10.12 -8.17
C GLU A 57 2.99 -9.09 -7.25
N TRP A 58 2.18 -8.22 -6.62
CA TRP A 58 2.64 -7.31 -5.58
C TRP A 58 2.50 -7.97 -4.21
N TYR A 59 3.61 -8.34 -3.60
CA TYR A 59 3.66 -8.87 -2.23
C TYR A 59 5.11 -8.87 -1.72
N PRO A 60 5.32 -8.93 -0.39
CA PRO A 60 6.66 -8.93 0.18
C PRO A 60 7.40 -10.23 -0.13
N THR A 61 8.71 -10.15 -0.36
CA THR A 61 9.65 -11.27 -0.33
C THR A 61 10.57 -11.13 0.88
N ILE A 62 10.80 -12.22 1.61
CA ILE A 62 11.70 -12.26 2.78
C ILE A 62 13.02 -12.92 2.40
N ASP A 63 14.11 -12.20 2.56
CA ASP A 63 15.48 -12.71 2.54
C ASP A 63 15.74 -13.53 3.81
N ARG A 64 15.99 -14.82 3.63
CA ARG A 64 16.13 -15.79 4.73
C ARG A 64 17.47 -15.71 5.46
N GLU A 65 18.50 -15.24 4.79
CA GLU A 65 19.83 -15.14 5.40
C GLU A 65 19.92 -13.94 6.35
N ARG A 66 19.11 -12.90 6.08
CA ARG A 66 19.04 -11.70 6.93
C ARG A 66 17.90 -11.72 7.95
N CYS A 67 16.83 -12.47 7.71
CA CYS A 67 15.68 -12.45 8.60
C CYS A 67 15.96 -13.14 9.94
N VAL A 68 15.93 -12.37 11.02
CA VAL A 68 16.06 -12.87 12.41
C VAL A 68 14.72 -13.24 13.07
N SER A 69 13.64 -13.31 12.29
CA SER A 69 12.30 -13.69 12.77
C SER A 69 11.78 -12.91 13.99
N CYS A 70 12.08 -11.60 14.05
CA CYS A 70 11.64 -10.70 15.12
C CYS A 70 10.12 -10.41 15.17
N LYS A 71 9.35 -10.93 14.22
CA LYS A 71 7.88 -10.85 14.11
C LYS A 71 7.27 -9.46 13.87
N LEU A 72 8.05 -8.37 13.85
CA LEU A 72 7.50 -7.01 13.62
C LEU A 72 6.62 -6.88 12.36
N CYS A 73 7.02 -7.49 11.25
CA CYS A 73 6.21 -7.48 10.02
C CYS A 73 4.93 -8.33 10.12
N TYR A 74 4.98 -9.42 10.89
CA TYR A 74 3.85 -10.30 11.17
C TYR A 74 2.83 -9.61 12.09
N ASP A 75 3.28 -9.02 13.20
CA ASP A 75 2.42 -8.39 14.21
C ASP A 75 1.77 -7.10 13.70
N PHE A 76 2.47 -6.32 12.86
CA PHE A 76 1.94 -5.08 12.32
C PHE A 76 0.88 -5.30 11.23
N CYS A 77 0.99 -6.36 10.42
CA CYS A 77 0.19 -6.51 9.21
C CYS A 77 -1.21 -7.06 9.51
N PRO A 78 -2.29 -6.27 9.36
CA PRO A 78 -3.65 -6.74 9.67
C PRO A 78 -4.22 -7.66 8.59
N LYS A 79 -3.48 -7.88 7.49
CA LYS A 79 -3.93 -8.58 6.29
C LYS A 79 -3.56 -10.06 6.26
N SER A 80 -3.04 -10.61 7.35
CA SER A 80 -2.67 -12.03 7.45
C SER A 80 -1.74 -12.50 6.33
N VAL A 81 -0.95 -11.60 5.74
CA VAL A 81 0.03 -11.90 4.68
C VAL A 81 1.07 -12.91 5.16
N TYR A 82 1.39 -12.82 6.45
CA TYR A 82 2.41 -13.60 7.10
C TYR A 82 1.82 -14.69 8.01
N SER A 83 2.59 -15.75 8.24
CA SER A 83 2.37 -16.72 9.32
C SER A 83 3.67 -17.00 10.05
N PHE A 84 3.59 -17.40 11.31
CA PHE A 84 4.75 -17.81 12.10
C PHE A 84 4.73 -19.34 12.28
N MET A 85 5.64 -20.04 11.62
CA MET A 85 5.76 -21.51 11.63
C MET A 85 7.23 -21.91 11.59
N ASP A 86 7.58 -23.00 12.26
CA ASP A 86 8.96 -23.49 12.37
C ASP A 86 9.91 -22.40 12.90
N GLU A 87 9.46 -21.65 13.91
CA GLU A 87 10.17 -20.49 14.50
C GLU A 87 10.50 -19.36 13.51
N MET A 88 9.90 -19.36 12.31
CA MET A 88 10.19 -18.41 11.25
C MET A 88 8.94 -17.69 10.74
N VAL A 89 9.07 -16.40 10.44
CA VAL A 89 8.02 -15.65 9.73
C VAL A 89 8.02 -16.03 8.25
N LYS A 90 6.88 -16.42 7.69
CA LYS A 90 6.74 -16.79 6.27
C LYS A 90 5.62 -15.99 5.62
N VAL A 91 5.78 -15.63 4.34
CA VAL A 91 4.70 -15.08 3.52
C VAL A 91 3.86 -16.26 3.04
N THR A 92 2.63 -16.37 3.54
CA THR A 92 1.73 -17.51 3.27
C THR A 92 0.49 -17.10 2.50
N ASN A 93 0.05 -15.84 2.66
CA ASN A 93 -1.08 -15.27 1.92
C ASN A 93 -0.62 -14.04 1.12
N PRO A 94 0.25 -14.20 0.10
CA PRO A 94 0.84 -13.08 -0.63
C PRO A 94 -0.22 -12.14 -1.23
N TYR A 95 -1.30 -12.71 -1.78
CA TYR A 95 -2.36 -11.96 -2.42
C TYR A 95 -3.28 -11.18 -1.45
N GLU A 96 -3.17 -11.38 -0.14
CA GLU A 96 -3.84 -10.51 0.84
C GLU A 96 -3.11 -9.18 1.05
N CYS A 97 -1.86 -9.06 0.57
CA CYS A 97 -1.11 -7.82 0.66
C CYS A 97 -1.84 -6.72 -0.13
N VAL A 98 -2.02 -5.55 0.48
CA VAL A 98 -2.61 -4.40 -0.20
C VAL A 98 -1.63 -3.92 -1.27
N LEU A 99 -2.08 -3.84 -2.51
CA LEU A 99 -1.30 -3.32 -3.63
C LEU A 99 -0.73 -1.93 -3.28
N MET A 100 0.56 -1.66 -3.55
CA MET A 100 1.31 -0.46 -3.16
C MET A 100 1.49 -0.22 -1.65
N CYS A 101 1.11 -1.15 -0.78
CA CYS A 101 1.55 -1.14 0.62
C CYS A 101 2.94 -1.78 0.72
N SER A 102 3.89 -1.06 1.33
CA SER A 102 5.26 -1.53 1.57
C SER A 102 5.72 -1.27 3.00
N HIS A 103 4.87 -0.83 3.92
CA HIS A 103 5.29 -0.34 5.25
C HIS A 103 6.11 -1.33 6.08
N CYS A 104 5.88 -2.63 5.88
CA CYS A 104 6.67 -3.68 6.54
C CYS A 104 8.17 -3.65 6.19
N THR A 105 8.58 -3.08 5.05
CA THR A 105 10.01 -2.88 4.74
C THR A 105 10.66 -1.93 5.72
N THR A 106 9.98 -0.84 6.07
CA THR A 106 10.46 0.18 7.02
C THR A 106 10.50 -0.35 8.45
N LEU A 107 9.66 -1.34 8.78
CA LEU A 107 9.64 -1.97 10.10
C LEU A 107 10.71 -3.04 10.30
N CYS A 108 11.28 -3.58 9.22
CA CYS A 108 12.25 -4.66 9.31
C CYS A 108 13.63 -4.11 9.68
N PRO A 109 14.18 -4.40 10.87
CA PRO A 109 15.47 -3.85 11.29
C PRO A 109 16.64 -4.40 10.45
N GLU A 110 16.47 -5.59 9.88
CA GLU A 110 17.49 -6.27 9.05
C GLU A 110 17.36 -5.96 7.55
N CYS A 111 16.43 -5.07 7.18
CA CYS A 111 16.11 -4.76 5.78
C CYS A 111 15.83 -6.02 4.93
N ALA A 112 15.34 -7.10 5.55
CA ALA A 112 15.17 -8.41 4.93
C ALA A 112 13.91 -8.53 4.06
N ILE A 113 13.09 -7.48 3.97
CA ILE A 113 11.84 -7.48 3.20
C ILE A 113 12.00 -6.59 1.97
N SER A 114 11.59 -7.10 0.81
CA SER A 114 11.58 -6.38 -0.47
C SER A 114 10.26 -6.54 -1.19
N PHE A 115 9.98 -5.64 -2.14
CA PHE A 115 8.83 -5.66 -3.03
C PHE A 115 9.30 -5.47 -4.48
N PRO A 116 8.45 -5.81 -5.47
CA PRO A 116 8.64 -5.34 -6.84
C PRO A 116 8.72 -3.81 -6.93
N LYS A 117 9.18 -3.28 -8.07
CA LYS A 117 9.22 -1.83 -8.27
C LYS A 117 7.82 -1.27 -8.47
N ASP A 118 7.49 -0.16 -7.80
CA ASP A 118 6.19 0.51 -7.91
C ASP A 118 5.75 0.75 -9.36
N GLU A 119 6.69 1.19 -10.21
CA GLU A 119 6.47 1.59 -11.60
C GLU A 119 5.79 0.49 -12.42
N ASP A 120 6.11 -0.77 -12.16
CA ASP A 120 5.56 -1.93 -12.88
C ASP A 120 4.09 -2.24 -12.51
N PHE A 121 3.54 -1.54 -11.52
CA PHE A 121 2.23 -1.83 -10.92
C PHE A 121 1.29 -0.61 -10.87
N ILE A 122 1.72 0.57 -11.33
CA ILE A 122 0.90 1.80 -11.32
C ILE A 122 -0.40 1.59 -12.10
N ASP A 123 -0.32 0.96 -13.27
CA ASP A 123 -1.47 0.72 -14.16
C ASP A 123 -2.49 -0.30 -13.61
N TYR A 124 -2.14 -0.97 -12.50
CA TYR A 124 -3.06 -1.86 -11.80
C TYR A 124 -3.94 -1.16 -10.78
N ILE A 125 -3.80 0.15 -10.62
CA ILE A 125 -4.63 0.98 -9.75
C ILE A 125 -5.35 2.02 -10.59
N GLU A 126 -6.66 2.12 -10.40
CA GLU A 126 -7.45 3.23 -10.91
C GLU A 126 -8.36 3.80 -9.83
N TYR A 127 -8.68 5.08 -9.94
CA TYR A 127 -9.65 5.77 -9.11
C TYR A 127 -10.88 6.09 -9.95
N ARG A 128 -12.05 5.56 -9.59
CA ARG A 128 -13.29 5.76 -10.33
C ARG A 128 -14.52 5.81 -9.45
#